data_AF-A0A3C0N525-F1
#
_entry.id   AF-A0A3C0N525-F1
#
_cell.length_a   1.000
_cell.length_b   1.000
_cell.length_c   1.000
_cell.angle_alpha   90.00
_cell.angle_beta   90.00
_cell.angle_gamma   90.00
#
_symmetry.space_group_name_H-M   'P 1'
#
loop_
_entity.id
_entity.type
_entity.pdbx_description
1 polymer ?
#
loop_
_entity_poly.entity_id
_entity_poly.type
_entity_poly.pdbx_seq_one_letter_code
_entity_poly.pdbx_strand_id
1 'polypeptide(L)' 'MSVVSQVILKADDELRYPSSGELTSINEFLQTGEQRIRIADTLASNEKKIVQ' A
#
# COMPACT_ATOMS: atom_id res chain seq x y z
N MET A 1 -5.20 7.27 -2.11
CA MET A 1 -4.23 7.44 -1.00
C MET A 1 -3.56 6.11 -0.71
N SER A 2 -2.26 6.10 -0.40
CA SER A 2 -1.55 4.90 0.05
C SER A 2 -1.98 4.52 1.47
N VAL A 3 -1.86 3.24 1.83
CA VAL A 3 -2.05 2.74 3.21
C VAL A 3 -1.18 3.51 4.20
N VAL A 4 0.06 3.83 3.80
CA VAL A 4 0.99 4.61 4.63
C VAL A 4 0.47 6.01 4.90
N SER A 5 -0.08 6.68 3.89
CA SER A 5 -0.65 8.02 4.05
C SER A 5 -1.86 8.02 4.99
N GLN A 6 -2.70 6.99 4.93
CA GLN A 6 -3.86 6.87 5.82
C GLN A 6 -3.45 6.73 7.28
N VAL A 7 -2.42 5.92 7.56
CA VAL A 7 -1.90 5.76 8.93
C VAL A 7 -1.30 7.05 9.47
N ILE A 8 -0.54 7.78 8.65
CA ILE A 8 0.08 9.05 9.07
C ILE A 8 -0.99 10.08 9.37
N LEU A 9 -1.96 10.27 8.47
CA LEU A 9 -3.04 11.25 8.66
C LEU A 9 -3.86 10.93 9.90
N LYS A 10 -4.17 9.66 10.15
CA LYS A 10 -4.90 9.25 11.35
C LYS A 10 -4.11 9.53 12.64
N ALA A 11 -2.81 9.26 12.64
CA ALA A 11 -1.96 9.54 13.80
C ALA A 11 -1.84 11.06 14.06
N ASP A 12 -1.78 11.85 12.99
CA ASP A 12 -1.77 13.32 13.03
C ASP A 12 -3.08 13.88 13.60
N ASP A 13 -4.23 13.38 13.12
CA ASP A 13 -5.57 13.74 13.64
C ASP A 13 -5.71 13.41 15.14
N GLU A 14 -5.05 12.35 15.60
CA GLU A 14 -5.03 11.93 17.01
C GLU A 14 -3.87 12.56 17.82
N LEU A 15 -3.10 13.49 17.23
CA LEU A 15 -1.96 14.19 17.84
C LEU A 15 -0.95 13.25 18.50
N ARG A 16 -0.70 12.09 17.89
CA ARG A 16 0.21 11.06 18.42
C ARG A 16 1.08 10.47 17.33
N TYR A 17 2.08 9.69 17.75
CA TYR A 17 2.81 8.83 16.83
C TYR A 17 1.99 7.60 16.45
N PRO A 18 2.26 6.98 15.28
CA PRO A 18 1.72 5.69 14.93
C PRO A 18 1.98 4.65 16.03
N SER A 19 0.96 3.86 16.32
CA SER A 19 1.05 2.76 17.28
C SER A 19 1.88 1.62 16.73
N SER A 20 2.35 0.72 17.59
CA SER A 20 3.09 -0.48 17.18
C SER A 20 2.31 -1.34 16.17
N GLY A 21 0.99 -1.45 16.33
CA GLY A 21 0.12 -2.17 15.38
C GLY A 21 0.07 -1.51 14.01
N GLU A 22 -0.09 -0.18 13.97
CA GLU A 22 -0.08 0.61 12.73
C GLU A 22 1.28 0.52 12.00
N LEU A 23 2.39 0.54 12.75
CA LEU A 23 3.73 0.34 12.20
C LEU A 23 3.92 -1.07 11.62
N THR A 24 3.41 -2.10 12.30
CA THR A 24 3.42 -3.48 11.79
C THR A 24 2.67 -3.58 10.46
N SER A 25 1.48 -2.98 10.35
CA SER A 25 0.72 -2.97 9.10
C SER A 25 1.46 -2.24 7.97
N ILE A 26 2.17 -1.14 8.27
CA ILE A 26 3.04 -0.47 7.28
C ILE A 26 4.16 -1.41 6.83
N ASN A 27 4.81 -2.12 7.76
CA ASN A 27 5.90 -3.03 7.44
C ASN A 27 5.43 -4.20 6.56
N GLU A 28 4.33 -4.84 6.93
CA GLU A 28 3.70 -5.93 6.14
C GLU A 28 3.30 -5.46 4.74
N PHE A 29 2.76 -4.25 4.65
CA PHE A 29 2.44 -3.63 3.36
C PHE A 29 3.71 -3.46 2.52
N LEU A 30 4.80 -2.93 3.07
CA LEU A 30 6.04 -2.71 2.32
C LEU A 30 6.70 -4.02 1.88
N GLN A 31 6.69 -5.06 2.72
CA GLN A 31 7.27 -6.37 2.40
C GLN A 31 6.62 -7.03 1.18
N THR A 32 5.32 -6.80 0.98
CA THR A 32 4.56 -7.35 -0.15
C THR A 32 4.61 -6.47 -1.41
N GLY A 33 5.44 -5.41 -1.41
CA GLY A 33 5.54 -4.44 -2.50
C GLY A 33 6.04 -5.02 -3.83
N GLU A 34 7.06 -5.87 -3.81
CA GLU A 34 7.64 -6.44 -5.04
C GLU A 34 6.60 -7.28 -5.80
N GLN A 35 5.86 -8.13 -5.09
CA GLN A 35 4.80 -8.95 -5.66
C GLN A 35 3.72 -8.07 -6.30
N ARG A 36 3.31 -6.98 -5.65
CA ARG A 36 2.30 -6.05 -6.20
C ARG A 36 2.79 -5.35 -7.46
N ILE A 37 4.07 -4.95 -7.51
CA ILE A 37 4.65 -4.35 -8.73
C ILE A 37 4.62 -5.36 -9.87
N ARG A 38 5.03 -6.61 -9.62
CA ARG A 38 5.02 -7.67 -10.64
C ARG A 38 3.60 -7.94 -11.19
N ILE A 39 2.61 -7.97 -10.30
CA ILE A 39 1.20 -8.14 -10.69
C ILE A 39 0.75 -6.94 -11.54
N ALA A 40 1.03 -5.71 -11.11
CA ALA A 40 0.66 -4.51 -11.85
C ALA A 40 1.30 -4.48 -13.24
N ASP A 41 2.57 -4.86 -13.36
CA ASP A 41 3.29 -4.93 -14.63
C ASP A 41 2.69 -5.99 -15.58
N THR A 42 2.34 -7.17 -15.03
CA THR A 42 1.68 -8.22 -15.80
C THR A 42 0.30 -7.78 -16.31
N LEU A 43 -0.48 -7.09 -15.46
CA LEU A 43 -1.79 -6.57 -15.82
C LEU A 43 -1.68 -5.47 -16.89
N ALA A 44 -0.75 -4.52 -16.72
CA ALA A 44 -0.50 -3.45 -17.69
C ALA A 44 -0.08 -4.01 -19.05
N SER A 45 0.80 -5.01 -19.06
CA SER A 45 1.25 -5.68 -20.30
C SER A 45 0.12 -6.39 -21.05
N ASN A 46 -0.92 -6.82 -20.35
CA ASN A 46 -2.07 -7.53 -20.92
C ASN A 46 -3.32 -6.66 -21.06
N GLU A 47 -3.23 -5.34 -20.83
CA GLU A 47 -4.36 -4.40 -20.83
C GLU A 47 -5.28 -4.58 -22.05
N LYS A 48 -4.70 -4.65 -23.25
CA LYS A 48 -5.47 -4.81 -24.50
C LYS A 48 -6.27 -6.11 -24.56
N LYS A 49 -5.74 -7.22 -24.03
CA LYS A 49 -6.44 -8.51 -23.97
C LYS A 49 -7.51 -8.56 -22.89
N ILE A 50 -7.41 -7.70 -21.87
CA ILE A 50 -8.35 -7.65 -20.76
C ILE A 50 -9.57 -6.80 -21.14
N VAL A 51 -9.38 -5.74 -21.92
CA VAL A 51 -10.44 -4.81 -22.31
C VAL A 51 -11.15 -5.20 -23.61
N GLN A 52 -10.44 -5.84 -24.55
CA GLN A 52 -10.95 -6.20 -25.88
C GLN A 52 -11.29 -7.69 -25.96
#